data_AF-A0A1F3KJC9-F1
#
_entry.id   AF-A0A1F3KJC9-F1
#
_cell.length_a   1.000
_cell.length_b   1.000
_cell.length_c   1.000
_cell.angle_alpha   90.00
_cell.angle_beta   90.00
_cell.angle_gamma   90.00
#
_symmetry.space_group_name_H-M   'P 1'
#
loop_
_entity.id
_entity.type
_entity.pdbx_description
1 polymer ?
#
loop_
_entity_poly.entity_id
_entity_poly.type
_entity_poly.pdbx_seq_one_letter_code
_entity_poly.pdbx_strand_id
1 'polypeptide(L)'
;MRLLAGKILRWYNKNKRDLLWRKTNDPYKIWISEVILQQTRVAQGLMYYENFIKKFPDTGSLAKSSEKEVLKLWQGLGYYSRARNLHASAKFIMDELNGIFPMSYNELLKLKGVGKYTAAAIASISFNEAVPVIDGNVMRVIARLFGISTPIDTYKGQKEIYSIAEKLLNNKQAGEFNQALMEFGALLCTPDKPRCSSCPLLKKCYAHNKKVVNKLPVKSKKTKVTQRFLTYFHLIDKNNTYIYLRKEKDIWKNLYEFPVVETNETEHVQLIIEPLLKNFLPDTSKVKIEEIYTKICHKLSHQKLNITFVRVRMMSGCNVTGEHLLKIPEKKLETFPFHALMEKYLLKKFSKFAI
;
A
#
# COMPACT_ATOMS: atom_id res chain seq x y z
N MET A 1 -17.17 8.29 -29.40
CA MET A 1 -16.87 7.44 -28.22
C MET A 1 -16.82 5.94 -28.54
N ARG A 2 -17.90 5.32 -29.05
CA ARG A 2 -17.95 3.86 -29.34
C ARG A 2 -16.75 3.30 -30.11
N LEU A 3 -16.29 4.00 -31.17
CA LEU A 3 -15.13 3.58 -31.96
C LEU A 3 -13.82 3.57 -31.14
N LEU A 4 -13.64 4.51 -30.21
CA LEU A 4 -12.47 4.55 -29.32
C LEU A 4 -12.52 3.37 -28.35
N ALA A 5 -13.69 3.12 -27.74
CA ALA A 5 -13.88 2.01 -26.82
C ALA A 5 -13.59 0.66 -27.48
N GLY A 6 -14.11 0.43 -28.69
CA GLY A 6 -13.84 -0.79 -29.45
C GLY A 6 -12.36 -0.98 -29.81
N LYS A 7 -11.61 0.10 -30.06
CA LYS A 7 -10.15 0.02 -30.29
C LYS A 7 -9.38 -0.35 -29.03
N ILE A 8 -9.80 0.15 -27.88
CA ILE A 8 -9.18 -0.17 -26.57
C ILE A 8 -9.42 -1.64 -26.24
N LEU A 9 -10.65 -2.14 -26.39
CA LEU A 9 -10.98 -3.55 -26.17
C LEU A 9 -10.19 -4.49 -27.11
N ARG A 10 -10.15 -4.18 -28.41
CA ARG A 10 -9.35 -4.98 -29.36
C ARG A 10 -7.86 -5.00 -29.03
N TRP A 11 -7.31 -3.89 -28.56
CA TRP A 11 -5.93 -3.85 -28.08
C TRP A 11 -5.76 -4.72 -26.83
N TYR A 12 -6.67 -4.61 -25.86
CA TYR A 12 -6.63 -5.37 -24.62
C TYR A 12 -6.67 -6.87 -24.87
N ASN A 13 -7.54 -7.35 -25.76
CA ASN A 13 -7.65 -8.79 -26.08
C ASN A 13 -6.35 -9.39 -26.63
N LYS A 14 -5.49 -8.58 -27.24
CA LYS A 14 -4.18 -9.01 -27.76
C LYS A 14 -3.02 -8.80 -26.78
N ASN A 15 -3.17 -7.92 -25.78
CA ASN A 15 -2.04 -7.40 -24.99
C ASN A 15 -2.23 -7.52 -23.47
N LYS A 16 -3.38 -7.97 -22.98
CA LYS A 16 -3.64 -8.09 -21.54
C LYS A 16 -2.63 -9.04 -20.90
N ARG A 17 -2.06 -8.63 -19.77
CA ARG A 17 -1.23 -9.52 -18.95
C ARG A 17 -2.09 -10.64 -18.37
N ASP A 18 -1.51 -11.83 -18.31
CA ASP A 18 -2.08 -12.97 -17.62
C ASP A 18 -1.91 -12.79 -16.11
N LEU A 19 -3.01 -12.46 -15.42
CA LEU A 19 -3.02 -12.17 -13.98
C LEU A 19 -4.11 -13.02 -13.33
N LEU A 20 -3.82 -13.63 -12.17
CA LEU A 20 -4.70 -14.61 -11.54
C LEU A 20 -6.10 -14.04 -11.24
N TRP A 21 -6.16 -12.81 -10.73
CA TRP A 21 -7.42 -12.13 -10.46
C TRP A 21 -8.22 -11.76 -11.72
N ARG A 22 -7.67 -11.91 -12.93
CA ARG A 22 -8.43 -11.75 -14.19
C ARG A 22 -9.09 -13.04 -14.68
N LYS A 23 -8.79 -14.17 -14.03
CA LYS A 23 -9.36 -15.49 -14.36
C LYS A 23 -10.63 -15.80 -13.57
N THR A 24 -11.16 -14.82 -12.84
CA THR A 24 -12.32 -14.99 -11.97
C THR A 24 -13.15 -13.71 -11.95
N ASN A 25 -14.45 -13.86 -11.70
CA ASN A 25 -15.38 -12.76 -11.39
C ASN A 25 -15.85 -12.83 -9.92
N ASP A 26 -15.18 -13.63 -9.09
CA ASP A 26 -15.48 -13.75 -7.66
C ASP A 26 -15.19 -12.40 -6.96
N PRO A 27 -16.22 -11.74 -6.38
CA PRO A 27 -16.07 -10.40 -5.84
C PRO A 27 -15.11 -10.34 -4.65
N TYR A 28 -15.00 -11.42 -3.87
CA TYR A 28 -14.02 -11.51 -2.77
C TYR A 28 -12.60 -11.47 -3.35
N LYS A 29 -12.31 -12.33 -4.33
CA LYS A 29 -10.99 -12.41 -4.95
C LYS A 29 -10.62 -11.13 -5.70
N ILE A 30 -11.57 -10.51 -6.39
CA ILE A 30 -11.36 -9.20 -7.02
C ILE A 30 -11.05 -8.15 -5.95
N TRP A 31 -11.85 -8.07 -4.89
CA TRP A 31 -11.63 -7.14 -3.78
C TRP A 31 -10.25 -7.29 -3.14
N ILE A 32 -9.81 -8.54 -2.85
CA ILE A 32 -8.47 -8.79 -2.31
C ILE A 32 -7.39 -8.25 -3.26
N SER A 33 -7.50 -8.54 -4.56
CA SER A 33 -6.51 -8.08 -5.55
C SER A 33 -6.46 -6.55 -5.66
N GLU A 34 -7.61 -5.89 -5.72
CA GLU A 34 -7.72 -4.43 -5.79
C GLU A 34 -7.14 -3.75 -4.55
N VAL A 35 -7.38 -4.31 -3.35
CA VAL A 35 -6.79 -3.77 -2.11
C VAL A 35 -5.28 -4.02 -2.05
N ILE A 36 -4.79 -5.20 -2.43
CA ILE A 36 -3.36 -5.53 -2.46
C ILE A 36 -2.60 -4.63 -3.45
N LEU A 37 -3.17 -4.37 -4.63
CA LEU A 37 -2.50 -3.64 -5.71
C LEU A 37 -2.51 -2.12 -5.53
N GLN A 38 -3.25 -1.59 -4.55
CA GLN A 38 -3.16 -0.17 -4.18
C GLN A 38 -1.71 0.20 -3.85
N GLN A 39 -1.12 1.05 -4.68
CA GLN A 39 0.27 1.52 -4.55
C GLN A 39 1.31 0.39 -4.46
N THR A 40 1.00 -0.78 -5.01
CA THR A 40 1.88 -1.96 -5.00
C THR A 40 2.12 -2.42 -6.43
N ARG A 41 3.36 -2.79 -6.77
CA ARG A 41 3.68 -3.30 -8.10
C ARG A 41 3.06 -4.68 -8.29
N VAL A 42 2.59 -4.97 -9.50
CA VAL A 42 1.92 -6.24 -9.84
C VAL A 42 2.74 -7.47 -9.45
N ALA A 43 4.05 -7.48 -9.75
CA ALA A 43 4.91 -8.62 -9.43
C ALA A 43 4.99 -8.90 -7.91
N GLN A 44 5.08 -7.87 -7.09
CA GLN A 44 5.04 -8.02 -5.63
C GLN A 44 3.64 -8.44 -5.17
N GLY A 45 2.59 -7.81 -5.71
CA GLY A 45 1.21 -8.09 -5.34
C GLY A 45 0.78 -9.53 -5.64
N LEU A 46 1.32 -10.16 -6.69
CA LEU A 46 0.99 -11.53 -7.08
C LEU A 46 1.27 -12.54 -5.96
N MET A 47 2.50 -12.53 -5.42
CA MET A 47 2.90 -13.45 -4.36
C MET A 47 2.04 -13.26 -3.09
N TYR A 48 1.71 -12.02 -2.75
CA TYR A 48 0.86 -11.74 -1.59
C TYR A 48 -0.58 -12.19 -1.85
N TYR A 49 -1.11 -11.96 -3.04
CA TYR A 49 -2.44 -12.40 -3.43
C TYR A 49 -2.58 -13.92 -3.33
N GLU A 50 -1.63 -14.68 -3.88
CA GLU A 50 -1.64 -16.15 -3.82
C GLU A 50 -1.63 -16.66 -2.38
N ASN A 51 -0.72 -16.16 -1.55
CA ASN A 51 -0.63 -16.55 -0.14
C ASN A 51 -1.89 -16.17 0.65
N PHE A 52 -2.45 -14.98 0.38
CA PHE A 52 -3.62 -14.48 1.07
C PHE A 52 -4.87 -15.30 0.73
N ILE A 53 -5.14 -15.56 -0.55
CA ILE A 53 -6.27 -16.39 -0.99
C ILE A 53 -6.10 -17.85 -0.57
N LYS A 54 -4.86 -18.36 -0.52
CA LYS A 54 -4.61 -19.72 -0.02
C LYS A 54 -4.97 -19.87 1.46
N LYS A 55 -4.64 -18.87 2.30
CA LYS A 55 -4.96 -18.90 3.74
C LYS A 55 -6.41 -18.52 4.03
N PHE A 56 -6.94 -17.55 3.30
CA PHE A 56 -8.29 -17.03 3.43
C PHE A 56 -9.00 -17.17 2.07
N PRO A 57 -9.59 -18.34 1.76
CA PRO A 57 -10.21 -18.59 0.46
C PRO A 57 -11.50 -17.79 0.20
N ASP A 58 -12.16 -17.31 1.26
CA ASP A 58 -13.45 -16.61 1.19
C ASP A 58 -13.59 -15.52 2.29
N THR A 59 -14.66 -14.73 2.19
CA THR A 59 -14.96 -13.65 3.16
C THR A 59 -15.09 -14.17 4.60
N GLY A 60 -15.70 -15.34 4.80
CA GLY A 60 -15.95 -15.91 6.11
C GLY A 60 -14.66 -16.35 6.82
N SER A 61 -13.75 -16.98 6.09
CA SER A 61 -12.42 -17.38 6.57
C SER A 61 -11.58 -16.18 6.97
N LEU A 62 -11.65 -15.07 6.21
CA LEU A 62 -10.99 -13.82 6.57
C LEU A 62 -11.62 -13.19 7.82
N ALA A 63 -12.95 -13.15 7.91
CA ALA A 63 -13.68 -12.56 9.03
C ALA A 63 -13.42 -13.28 10.36
N LYS A 64 -13.30 -14.62 10.33
CA LYS A 64 -13.02 -15.45 11.52
C LYS A 64 -11.58 -15.38 12.01
N SER A 65 -10.66 -14.89 11.18
CA SER A 65 -9.24 -14.84 11.52
C SER A 65 -8.92 -13.78 12.58
N SER A 66 -7.75 -13.90 13.22
CA SER A 66 -7.26 -12.83 14.11
C SER A 66 -6.64 -11.69 13.30
N GLU A 67 -6.72 -10.45 13.80
CA GLU A 67 -6.03 -9.31 13.16
C GLU A 67 -4.51 -9.56 13.06
N LYS A 68 -3.95 -10.27 14.05
CA LYS A 68 -2.53 -10.65 14.04
C LYS A 68 -2.18 -11.54 12.85
N GLU A 69 -3.00 -12.54 12.52
CA GLU A 69 -2.79 -13.40 11.35
C GLU A 69 -2.88 -12.62 10.03
N VAL A 70 -3.88 -11.75 9.89
CA VAL A 70 -4.05 -10.91 8.70
C VAL A 70 -2.85 -9.99 8.53
N LEU A 71 -2.42 -9.30 9.59
CA LEU A 71 -1.26 -8.40 9.56
C LEU A 71 0.04 -9.16 9.31
N LYS A 72 0.15 -10.40 9.77
CA LYS A 72 1.33 -11.24 9.53
C LYS A 72 1.44 -11.62 8.06
N LEU A 73 0.33 -11.98 7.40
CA LEU A 73 0.33 -12.22 5.95
C LEU A 73 0.52 -10.94 5.12
N TRP A 74 0.09 -9.80 5.65
CA TRP A 74 0.28 -8.50 5.01
C TRP A 74 1.67 -7.89 5.23
N GLN A 75 2.47 -8.50 6.12
CA GLN A 75 3.80 -8.02 6.48
C GLN A 75 4.66 -7.84 5.24
N GLY A 76 5.25 -6.65 5.10
CA GLY A 76 6.11 -6.29 3.96
C GLY A 76 5.39 -5.57 2.82
N LEU A 77 4.06 -5.65 2.74
CA LEU A 77 3.27 -4.98 1.68
C LEU A 77 3.09 -3.47 1.91
N GLY A 78 3.23 -3.02 3.17
CA GLY A 78 3.01 -1.63 3.56
C GLY A 78 1.53 -1.22 3.57
N TYR A 79 1.25 0.00 4.01
CA TYR A 79 -0.11 0.54 4.15
C TYR A 79 -1.05 -0.40 4.92
N TYR A 80 -0.68 -0.76 6.15
CA TYR A 80 -1.36 -1.75 6.99
C TYR A 80 -2.80 -1.37 7.39
N SER A 81 -3.19 -0.10 7.24
CA SER A 81 -4.60 0.27 7.30
C SER A 81 -5.46 -0.47 6.28
N ARG A 82 -4.91 -0.81 5.10
CA ARG A 82 -5.61 -1.62 4.09
C ARG A 82 -6.00 -2.99 4.63
N ALA A 83 -5.05 -3.71 5.22
CA ALA A 83 -5.28 -5.03 5.82
C ALA A 83 -6.34 -4.99 6.92
N ARG A 84 -6.27 -4.00 7.80
CA ARG A 84 -7.24 -3.84 8.90
C ARG A 84 -8.62 -3.44 8.41
N ASN A 85 -8.69 -2.56 7.42
CA ASN A 85 -9.96 -2.16 6.82
C ASN A 85 -10.60 -3.34 6.08
N LEU A 86 -9.80 -4.10 5.33
CA LEU A 86 -10.20 -5.35 4.69
C LEU A 86 -10.79 -6.34 5.71
N HIS A 87 -10.07 -6.59 6.81
CA HIS A 87 -10.53 -7.49 7.86
C HIS A 87 -11.81 -6.99 8.56
N ALA A 88 -11.89 -5.69 8.89
CA ALA A 88 -13.08 -5.09 9.47
C ALA A 88 -14.28 -5.18 8.53
N SER A 89 -14.08 -4.99 7.23
CA SER A 89 -15.13 -5.17 6.22
C SER A 89 -15.55 -6.62 6.05
N ALA A 90 -14.63 -7.57 6.14
CA ALA A 90 -14.98 -8.99 6.11
C ALA A 90 -15.88 -9.36 7.29
N LYS A 91 -15.56 -8.88 8.50
CA LYS A 91 -16.43 -9.03 9.69
C LYS A 91 -17.78 -8.38 9.48
N PHE A 92 -17.81 -7.12 9.03
CA PHE A 92 -19.07 -6.43 8.72
C PHE A 92 -19.95 -7.21 7.73
N ILE A 93 -19.37 -7.79 6.68
CA ILE A 93 -20.13 -8.61 5.72
C ILE A 93 -20.73 -9.84 6.40
N MET A 94 -19.96 -10.51 7.26
CA MET A 94 -20.46 -11.70 7.96
C MET A 94 -21.52 -11.37 9.01
N ASP A 95 -21.29 -10.33 9.81
CA ASP A 95 -22.06 -10.02 11.01
C ASP A 95 -23.31 -9.18 10.69
N GLU A 96 -23.18 -8.17 9.81
CA GLU A 96 -24.25 -7.20 9.54
C GLU A 96 -24.97 -7.46 8.21
N LEU A 97 -24.33 -8.13 7.26
CA LEU A 97 -24.90 -8.46 5.95
C LEU A 97 -25.23 -9.95 5.81
N ASN A 98 -25.25 -10.71 6.90
CA ASN A 98 -25.55 -12.15 6.92
C ASN A 98 -24.68 -12.98 5.96
N GLY A 99 -23.42 -12.58 5.78
CA GLY A 99 -22.48 -13.22 4.86
C GLY A 99 -22.69 -12.89 3.38
N ILE A 100 -23.64 -12.01 3.04
CA ILE A 100 -23.92 -11.62 1.65
C ILE A 100 -22.96 -10.50 1.23
N PHE A 101 -22.14 -10.77 0.23
CA PHE A 101 -21.20 -9.80 -0.31
C PHE A 101 -21.93 -8.70 -1.10
N PRO A 102 -21.68 -7.40 -0.84
CA PRO A 102 -22.29 -6.29 -1.58
C PRO A 102 -22.09 -6.38 -3.10
N MET A 103 -23.17 -6.19 -3.87
CA MET A 103 -23.15 -6.39 -5.32
C MET A 103 -23.20 -5.09 -6.14
N SER A 104 -23.58 -3.97 -5.52
CA SER A 104 -23.64 -2.66 -6.18
C SER A 104 -22.54 -1.70 -5.73
N TYR A 105 -22.16 -0.78 -6.60
CA TYR A 105 -21.22 0.31 -6.32
C TYR A 105 -21.57 1.07 -5.02
N ASN A 106 -22.86 1.38 -4.84
CA ASN A 106 -23.33 2.13 -3.67
C ASN A 106 -23.24 1.33 -2.37
N GLU A 107 -23.45 0.02 -2.40
CA GLU A 107 -23.28 -0.84 -1.22
C GLU A 107 -21.81 -1.09 -0.93
N LEU A 108 -20.98 -1.29 -1.96
CA LEU A 108 -19.53 -1.48 -1.83
C LEU A 108 -18.86 -0.26 -1.18
N LEU A 109 -19.34 0.96 -1.44
CA LEU A 109 -18.86 2.18 -0.80
C LEU A 109 -19.08 2.22 0.73
N LYS A 110 -19.97 1.40 1.27
CA LYS A 110 -20.20 1.29 2.72
C LYS A 110 -19.09 0.50 3.41
N LEU A 111 -18.32 -0.30 2.66
CA LEU A 111 -17.23 -1.09 3.21
C LEU A 111 -16.03 -0.19 3.57
N LYS A 112 -15.49 -0.39 4.78
CA LYS A 112 -14.31 0.32 5.26
C LYS A 112 -13.11 0.12 4.33
N GLY A 113 -12.48 1.22 3.92
CA GLY A 113 -11.32 1.19 3.02
C GLY A 113 -11.66 0.95 1.55
N VAL A 114 -12.94 0.80 1.19
CA VAL A 114 -13.41 0.75 -0.20
C VAL A 114 -13.80 2.17 -0.63
N GLY A 115 -12.93 2.81 -1.40
CA GLY A 115 -13.21 4.10 -2.03
C GLY A 115 -13.86 3.95 -3.41
N LYS A 116 -14.18 5.09 -4.06
CA LYS A 116 -14.82 5.14 -5.38
C LYS A 116 -14.15 4.24 -6.42
N TYR A 117 -12.81 4.24 -6.47
CA TYR A 117 -12.06 3.37 -7.39
C TYR A 117 -12.34 1.89 -7.14
N THR A 118 -12.12 1.42 -5.91
CA THR A 118 -12.27 0.00 -5.54
C THR A 118 -13.72 -0.46 -5.68
N ALA A 119 -14.68 0.36 -5.27
CA ALA A 119 -16.10 0.06 -5.44
C ALA A 119 -16.46 -0.10 -6.93
N ALA A 120 -16.04 0.84 -7.78
CA ALA A 120 -16.30 0.75 -9.22
C ALA A 120 -15.59 -0.46 -9.86
N ALA A 121 -14.39 -0.80 -9.39
CA ALA A 121 -13.63 -1.94 -9.89
C ALA A 121 -14.36 -3.25 -9.57
N ILE A 122 -14.75 -3.47 -8.32
CA ILE A 122 -15.49 -4.67 -7.92
C ILE A 122 -16.86 -4.74 -8.62
N ALA A 123 -17.63 -3.65 -8.58
CA ALA A 123 -18.96 -3.56 -9.18
C ALA A 123 -18.95 -3.90 -10.68
N SER A 124 -18.03 -3.27 -11.42
CA SER A 124 -17.94 -3.49 -12.87
C SER A 124 -17.30 -4.83 -13.24
N ILE A 125 -16.25 -5.28 -12.55
CA ILE A 125 -15.56 -6.53 -12.91
C ILE A 125 -16.39 -7.76 -12.52
N SER A 126 -16.96 -7.75 -11.31
CA SER A 126 -17.65 -8.93 -10.76
C SER A 126 -19.10 -9.00 -11.20
N PHE A 127 -19.76 -7.84 -11.34
CA PHE A 127 -21.21 -7.76 -11.59
C PHE A 127 -21.59 -6.99 -12.86
N ASN A 128 -20.60 -6.55 -13.66
CA ASN A 128 -20.80 -5.80 -14.89
C ASN A 128 -21.62 -4.50 -14.72
N GLU A 129 -21.66 -3.94 -13.51
CA GLU A 129 -22.31 -2.66 -13.27
C GLU A 129 -21.61 -1.57 -14.09
N ALA A 130 -22.39 -0.73 -14.78
CA ALA A 130 -21.89 0.28 -15.70
C ALA A 130 -21.34 1.52 -14.98
N VAL A 131 -20.32 1.33 -14.14
CA VAL A 131 -19.62 2.40 -13.40
C VAL A 131 -18.17 2.52 -13.89
N PRO A 132 -17.71 3.73 -14.26
CA PRO A 132 -16.33 3.93 -14.69
C PRO A 132 -15.31 3.73 -13.56
N VAL A 133 -14.24 2.99 -13.86
CA VAL A 133 -13.10 2.86 -12.95
C VAL A 133 -12.05 3.90 -13.31
N ILE A 134 -11.71 4.76 -12.34
CA ILE A 134 -10.79 5.88 -12.58
C ILE A 134 -9.62 5.83 -11.59
N ASP A 135 -8.47 5.37 -12.08
CA ASP A 135 -7.17 5.46 -11.40
C ASP A 135 -6.26 6.49 -12.08
N GLY A 136 -5.01 6.60 -11.62
CA GLY A 136 -4.02 7.47 -12.23
C GLY A 136 -3.66 7.09 -13.68
N ASN A 137 -3.86 5.83 -14.09
CA ASN A 137 -3.66 5.38 -15.47
C ASN A 137 -4.78 5.89 -16.37
N VAL A 138 -6.04 5.69 -15.96
CA VAL A 138 -7.23 6.16 -16.67
C VAL A 138 -7.24 7.69 -16.78
N MET A 139 -6.98 8.42 -15.68
CA MET A 139 -6.90 9.89 -15.71
C MET A 139 -5.88 10.38 -16.74
N ARG A 140 -4.70 9.74 -16.80
CA ARG A 140 -3.66 10.10 -17.78
C ARG A 140 -4.07 9.79 -19.21
N VAL A 141 -4.66 8.62 -19.47
CA VAL A 141 -5.14 8.24 -20.80
C VAL A 141 -6.20 9.23 -21.29
N ILE A 142 -7.20 9.52 -20.46
CA ILE A 142 -8.28 10.46 -20.80
C ILE A 142 -7.72 11.87 -21.00
N ALA A 143 -6.90 12.37 -20.08
CA ALA A 143 -6.32 13.70 -20.19
C ALA A 143 -5.53 13.87 -21.51
N ARG A 144 -4.71 12.88 -21.88
CA ARG A 144 -3.94 12.92 -23.13
C ARG A 144 -4.80 12.74 -24.38
N LEU A 145 -5.79 11.86 -24.33
CA LEU A 145 -6.66 11.59 -25.47
C LEU A 145 -7.52 12.80 -25.83
N PHE A 146 -8.07 13.48 -24.82
CA PHE A 146 -9.01 14.59 -25.00
C PHE A 146 -8.43 15.98 -24.76
N GLY A 147 -7.17 16.09 -24.33
CA GLY A 147 -6.50 17.39 -24.16
C GLY A 147 -6.91 18.14 -22.90
N ILE A 148 -7.17 17.43 -21.81
CA ILE A 148 -7.65 18.02 -20.55
C ILE A 148 -6.49 18.73 -19.84
N SER A 149 -6.53 20.06 -19.82
CA SER A 149 -5.55 20.91 -19.12
C SER A 149 -5.94 21.22 -17.68
N THR A 150 -7.20 20.97 -17.29
CA THR A 150 -7.65 21.07 -15.89
C THR A 150 -6.83 20.11 -15.02
N PRO A 151 -6.23 20.57 -13.90
CA PRO A 151 -5.46 19.68 -13.04
C PRO A 151 -6.29 18.51 -12.51
N ILE A 152 -5.82 17.28 -12.77
CA ILE A 152 -6.58 16.04 -12.49
C ILE A 152 -6.73 15.73 -11.00
N ASP A 153 -5.98 16.41 -10.15
CA ASP A 153 -6.01 16.31 -8.69
C ASP A 153 -6.95 17.35 -8.03
N THR A 154 -7.71 18.10 -8.83
CA THR A 154 -8.76 19.01 -8.37
C THR A 154 -10.15 18.40 -8.54
N TYR A 155 -11.13 18.88 -7.76
CA TYR A 155 -12.54 18.45 -7.90
C TYR A 155 -13.07 18.64 -9.33
N LYS A 156 -12.79 19.80 -9.94
CA LYS A 156 -13.19 20.11 -11.32
C LYS A 156 -12.58 19.12 -12.31
N GLY A 157 -11.27 18.86 -12.21
CA GLY A 157 -10.58 17.91 -13.08
C GLY A 157 -11.09 16.48 -12.92
N GLN A 158 -11.35 16.03 -11.69
CA GLN A 158 -11.91 14.69 -11.44
C GLN A 158 -13.32 14.56 -12.04
N LYS A 159 -14.18 15.57 -11.92
CA LYS A 159 -15.53 15.58 -12.50
C LYS A 159 -15.50 15.54 -14.03
N GLU A 160 -14.59 16.30 -14.64
CA GLU A 160 -14.40 16.32 -16.10
C GLU A 160 -13.93 14.97 -16.63
N ILE A 161 -12.91 14.37 -16.00
CA ILE A 161 -12.43 13.03 -16.35
C ILE A 161 -13.55 11.99 -16.20
N TYR A 162 -14.33 12.05 -15.13
CA TYR A 162 -15.43 11.13 -14.89
C TYR A 162 -16.49 11.19 -15.99
N SER A 163 -16.95 12.39 -16.38
CA SER A 163 -17.95 12.55 -17.45
C SER A 163 -17.46 11.97 -18.79
N ILE A 164 -16.18 12.07 -19.09
CA ILE A 164 -15.60 11.48 -20.29
C ILE A 164 -15.51 9.95 -20.18
N ALA A 165 -15.10 9.44 -19.02
CA ALA A 165 -15.01 8.00 -18.75
C ALA A 165 -16.39 7.34 -18.88
N GLU A 166 -17.44 7.96 -18.35
CA GLU A 166 -18.83 7.53 -18.46
C GLU A 166 -19.28 7.44 -19.93
N LYS A 167 -18.99 8.45 -20.74
CA LYS A 167 -19.30 8.45 -22.18
C LYS A 167 -18.49 7.43 -22.99
N LEU A 168 -17.31 7.03 -22.50
CA LEU A 168 -16.46 6.03 -23.12
C LEU A 168 -16.85 4.60 -22.74
N LEU A 169 -17.47 4.41 -21.57
CA LEU A 169 -17.77 3.11 -21.01
C LEU A 169 -18.64 2.29 -21.99
N ASN A 170 -18.29 1.00 -22.12
CA ASN A 170 -19.13 0.05 -22.83
C ASN A 170 -20.06 -0.62 -21.81
N ASN A 171 -21.31 -0.17 -21.72
CA ASN A 171 -22.27 -0.68 -20.73
C ASN A 171 -22.53 -2.19 -20.84
N LYS A 172 -22.30 -2.82 -22.01
CA LYS A 172 -22.47 -4.28 -22.16
C LYS A 172 -21.30 -5.07 -21.58
N GLN A 173 -20.11 -4.47 -21.47
CA GLN A 173 -18.87 -5.11 -21.04
C GLN A 173 -18.07 -4.13 -20.16
N ALA A 174 -18.73 -3.59 -19.12
CA ALA A 174 -18.19 -2.51 -18.31
C ALA A 174 -16.91 -2.94 -17.59
N GLY A 175 -16.92 -4.12 -16.97
CA GLY A 175 -15.76 -4.69 -16.28
C GLY A 175 -14.55 -4.88 -17.19
N GLU A 176 -14.77 -5.50 -18.35
CA GLU A 176 -13.70 -5.73 -19.33
C GLU A 176 -13.17 -4.41 -19.89
N PHE A 177 -14.05 -3.44 -20.18
CA PHE A 177 -13.63 -2.12 -20.66
C PHE A 177 -12.81 -1.36 -19.61
N ASN A 178 -13.22 -1.38 -18.34
CA ASN A 178 -12.49 -0.75 -17.25
C ASN A 178 -11.09 -1.36 -17.10
N GLN A 179 -10.99 -2.69 -17.12
CA GLN A 179 -9.70 -3.38 -17.12
C GLN A 179 -8.86 -3.02 -18.34
N ALA A 180 -9.47 -2.95 -19.53
CA ALA A 180 -8.80 -2.57 -20.76
C ALA A 180 -8.22 -1.16 -20.70
N LEU A 181 -8.97 -0.20 -20.17
CA LEU A 181 -8.54 1.19 -20.04
C LEU A 181 -7.41 1.35 -19.01
N MET A 182 -7.50 0.66 -17.87
CA MET A 182 -6.41 0.60 -16.88
C MET A 182 -5.14 0.00 -17.49
N GLU A 183 -5.25 -1.14 -18.19
CA GLU A 183 -4.12 -1.82 -18.82
C GLU A 183 -3.50 -0.98 -19.94
N PHE A 184 -4.33 -0.27 -20.71
CA PHE A 184 -3.90 0.64 -21.77
C PHE A 184 -3.02 1.76 -21.21
N GLY A 185 -3.42 2.34 -20.08
CA GLY A 185 -2.58 3.32 -19.39
C GLY A 185 -1.32 2.70 -18.80
N ALA A 186 -1.39 1.48 -18.28
CA ALA A 186 -0.26 0.81 -17.64
C ALA A 186 0.85 0.37 -18.62
N LEU A 187 0.50 -0.13 -19.82
CA LEU A 187 1.46 -0.73 -20.75
C LEU A 187 1.79 0.13 -21.98
N LEU A 188 0.83 0.95 -22.43
CA LEU A 188 0.94 1.67 -23.70
C LEU A 188 1.09 3.18 -23.49
N CYS A 189 0.14 3.80 -22.78
CA CYS A 189 0.15 5.22 -22.46
C CYS A 189 0.81 5.47 -21.10
N THR A 190 2.06 5.07 -20.95
CA THR A 190 2.84 5.18 -19.70
C THR A 190 3.17 6.63 -19.34
N PRO A 191 3.45 6.96 -18.06
CA PRO A 191 3.82 8.33 -17.66
C PRO A 191 5.03 8.85 -18.42
N ASP A 192 6.10 8.06 -18.45
CA ASP A 192 7.33 8.30 -19.21
C ASP A 192 7.39 7.38 -20.44
N LYS A 193 7.91 7.91 -21.55
CA LYS A 193 8.10 7.20 -22.84
C LYS A 193 6.90 6.33 -23.29
N PRO A 194 5.69 6.90 -23.47
CA PRO A 194 4.54 6.15 -23.98
C PRO A 194 4.79 5.66 -25.41
N ARG A 195 4.31 4.46 -25.75
CA ARG A 195 4.56 3.82 -27.06
C ARG A 195 3.57 4.32 -28.12
N CYS A 196 3.55 5.64 -28.34
CA CYS A 196 2.60 6.32 -29.23
C CYS A 196 2.62 5.76 -30.67
N SER A 197 3.77 5.39 -31.22
CA SER A 197 3.88 4.82 -32.58
C SER A 197 3.00 3.58 -32.79
N SER A 198 2.84 2.76 -31.75
CA SER A 198 2.01 1.55 -31.75
C SER A 198 0.58 1.77 -31.24
N CYS A 199 0.23 3.00 -30.86
CA CYS A 199 -1.05 3.29 -30.21
C CYS A 199 -2.22 3.29 -31.21
N PRO A 200 -3.27 2.46 -31.01
CA PRO A 200 -4.40 2.40 -31.95
C PRO A 200 -5.25 3.68 -31.96
N LEU A 201 -5.06 4.54 -30.97
CA LEU A 201 -5.75 5.82 -30.81
C LEU A 201 -4.95 7.01 -31.35
N LEU A 202 -3.75 6.79 -31.90
CA LEU A 202 -2.79 7.84 -32.27
C LEU A 202 -3.42 8.99 -33.07
N LYS A 203 -4.11 8.67 -34.17
CA LYS A 203 -4.75 9.65 -35.07
C LYS A 203 -5.79 10.54 -34.37
N LYS A 204 -6.37 10.07 -33.26
CA LYS A 204 -7.41 10.78 -32.50
C LYS A 204 -6.89 11.33 -31.16
N CYS A 205 -5.62 11.13 -30.82
CA CYS A 205 -5.05 11.58 -29.57
C CYS A 205 -4.68 13.06 -29.66
N TYR A 206 -5.39 13.90 -28.91
CA TYR A 206 -5.10 15.33 -28.82
C TYR A 206 -3.63 15.58 -28.45
N ALA A 207 -3.15 14.95 -27.38
CA ALA A 207 -1.82 15.24 -26.86
C ALA A 207 -0.71 14.86 -27.84
N HIS A 208 -0.91 13.80 -28.64
CA HIS A 208 0.03 13.45 -29.70
C HIS A 208 0.00 14.51 -30.82
N ASN A 209 -1.19 14.82 -31.35
CA ASN A 209 -1.36 15.76 -32.44
C ASN A 209 -0.87 17.18 -32.11
N LYS A 210 -0.94 17.57 -30.83
CA LYS A 210 -0.47 18.87 -30.32
C LYS A 210 0.93 18.82 -29.70
N LYS A 211 1.63 17.68 -29.74
CA LYS A 211 2.98 17.49 -29.16
C LYS A 211 3.07 17.85 -27.66
N VAL A 212 2.01 17.56 -26.89
CA VAL A 212 1.89 17.84 -25.45
C VAL A 212 1.75 16.58 -24.58
N VAL A 213 2.10 15.40 -25.11
CA VAL A 213 2.04 14.11 -24.36
C VAL A 213 2.76 14.17 -23.02
N ASN A 214 3.94 14.80 -22.97
CA ASN A 214 4.76 14.91 -21.77
C ASN A 214 4.29 16.03 -20.81
N LYS A 215 3.35 16.87 -21.24
CA LYS A 215 2.76 17.95 -20.42
C LYS A 215 1.44 17.55 -19.75
N LEU A 216 0.87 16.41 -20.14
CA LEU A 216 -0.41 15.91 -19.63
C LEU A 216 -0.25 14.56 -18.92
N PRO A 217 -0.98 14.33 -17.82
CA PRO A 217 -1.95 15.23 -17.19
C PRO A 217 -1.30 16.33 -16.33
N VAL A 218 -2.00 17.45 -16.16
CA VAL A 218 -1.60 18.53 -15.23
C VAL A 218 -1.94 18.11 -13.79
N LYS A 219 -1.05 18.43 -12.84
CA LYS A 219 -1.28 18.28 -11.39
C LYS A 219 -1.05 19.62 -10.71
N SER A 220 -1.91 19.98 -9.76
CA SER A 220 -1.89 21.26 -9.06
C SER A 220 -0.95 21.27 -7.86
N LYS A 221 -0.71 20.13 -7.19
CA LYS A 221 0.08 20.09 -5.95
C LYS A 221 1.32 19.20 -6.06
N LYS A 222 2.44 19.70 -5.52
CA LYS A 222 3.58 18.86 -5.12
C LYS A 222 3.36 18.40 -3.68
N THR A 223 3.53 17.11 -3.43
CA THR A 223 3.42 16.53 -2.09
C THR A 223 4.55 17.05 -1.19
N LYS A 224 4.21 17.70 -0.07
CA LYS A 224 5.19 18.07 0.97
C LYS A 224 5.68 16.80 1.66
N VAL A 225 6.99 16.65 1.81
CA VAL A 225 7.63 15.51 2.50
C VAL A 225 8.22 16.02 3.81
N THR A 226 7.80 15.47 4.94
CA THR A 226 8.38 15.80 6.26
C THR A 226 9.56 14.88 6.59
N GLN A 227 10.48 15.35 7.43
CA GLN A 227 11.55 14.53 7.99
C GLN A 227 11.16 14.10 9.41
N ARG A 228 11.49 12.87 9.78
CA ARG A 228 11.37 12.35 11.16
C ARG A 228 12.65 11.61 11.52
N PHE A 229 13.02 11.59 12.80
CA PHE A 229 14.25 10.97 13.28
C PHE A 229 13.91 10.00 14.40
N LEU A 230 14.10 8.69 14.15
CA LEU A 230 13.69 7.63 15.08
C LEU A 230 14.90 6.81 15.51
N THR A 231 15.09 6.65 16.81
CA THR A 231 16.13 5.80 17.40
C THR A 231 15.48 4.61 18.09
N TYR A 232 15.68 3.42 17.53
CA TYR A 232 15.19 2.14 18.03
C TYR A 232 16.23 1.45 18.92
N PHE A 233 15.78 0.84 20.02
CA PHE A 233 16.61 0.11 20.96
C PHE A 233 16.23 -1.37 20.98
N HIS A 234 17.10 -2.20 20.42
CA HIS A 234 16.98 -3.65 20.52
C HIS A 234 17.64 -4.10 21.84
N LEU A 235 16.83 -4.18 22.90
CA LEU A 235 17.26 -4.55 24.25
C LEU A 235 17.27 -6.07 24.42
N ILE A 236 18.42 -6.64 24.79
CA ILE A 236 18.62 -8.09 24.94
C ILE A 236 18.86 -8.43 26.41
N ASP A 237 17.98 -9.26 26.98
CA ASP A 237 18.11 -9.87 28.30
C ASP A 237 18.25 -11.38 28.17
N LYS A 238 19.49 -11.88 28.26
CA LYS A 238 19.82 -13.30 28.03
C LYS A 238 19.30 -13.77 26.66
N ASN A 239 18.19 -14.52 26.64
CA ASN A 239 17.53 -15.05 25.44
C ASN A 239 16.20 -14.33 25.13
N ASN A 240 15.92 -13.22 25.81
CA ASN A 240 14.71 -12.42 25.67
C ASN A 240 15.02 -11.04 25.11
N THR A 241 13.98 -10.43 24.53
CA THR A 241 13.99 -9.08 24.00
C THR A 241 12.69 -8.37 24.37
N TYR A 242 12.62 -7.07 24.11
CA TYR A 242 11.47 -6.22 24.45
C TYR A 242 10.90 -5.62 23.19
N ILE A 243 9.59 -5.75 23.00
CA ILE A 243 8.85 -5.16 21.89
C ILE A 243 7.60 -4.48 22.41
N TYR A 244 7.01 -3.59 21.65
CA TYR A 244 5.70 -3.05 21.97
C TYR A 244 4.82 -2.91 20.73
N LEU A 245 3.51 -2.84 20.96
CA LEU A 245 2.51 -2.65 19.92
C LEU A 245 2.22 -1.15 19.77
N ARG A 246 2.47 -0.57 18.60
CA ARG A 246 2.16 0.85 18.35
C ARG A 246 0.65 1.08 18.29
N LYS A 247 0.04 1.60 19.36
CA LYS A 247 -1.42 1.84 19.43
C LYS A 247 -1.85 3.20 18.90
N GLU A 248 -0.96 4.19 18.93
CA GLU A 248 -1.25 5.56 18.55
C GLU A 248 -1.59 5.72 17.07
N LYS A 249 -2.29 6.80 16.72
CA LYS A 249 -2.66 7.12 15.33
C LYS A 249 -1.44 7.71 14.59
N ASP A 250 -0.50 6.85 14.26
CA ASP A 250 0.73 7.19 13.53
C ASP A 250 1.07 6.13 12.46
N ILE A 251 2.22 6.28 11.79
CA ILE A 251 2.82 5.26 10.93
C ILE A 251 2.84 3.91 11.65
N TRP A 252 2.62 2.82 10.92
CA TRP A 252 2.72 1.45 11.46
C TRP A 252 1.84 1.12 12.68
N LYS A 253 0.77 1.87 12.93
CA LYS A 253 -0.23 1.53 13.95
C LYS A 253 -0.63 0.04 13.89
N ASN A 254 -0.76 -0.60 15.05
CA ASN A 254 -1.03 -2.03 15.30
C ASN A 254 0.06 -2.99 14.79
N LEU A 255 1.28 -2.50 14.56
CA LEU A 255 2.43 -3.35 14.36
C LEU A 255 3.32 -3.34 15.59
N TYR A 256 4.10 -4.41 15.73
CA TYR A 256 5.12 -4.51 16.76
C TYR A 256 6.38 -3.78 16.28
N GLU A 257 7.11 -3.23 17.24
CA GLU A 257 8.42 -2.63 17.03
C GLU A 257 9.25 -2.69 18.32
N PHE A 258 10.54 -2.39 18.20
CA PHE A 258 11.41 -2.21 19.36
C PHE A 258 11.13 -0.87 20.05
N PRO A 259 11.44 -0.72 21.35
CA PRO A 259 11.43 0.57 22.04
C PRO A 259 12.06 1.67 21.18
N VAL A 260 11.41 2.82 21.06
CA VAL A 260 11.81 3.88 20.12
C VAL A 260 11.68 5.25 20.76
N VAL A 261 12.62 6.15 20.44
CA VAL A 261 12.51 7.57 20.76
C VAL A 261 12.60 8.39 19.48
N GLU A 262 11.69 9.36 19.34
CA GLU A 262 11.71 10.33 18.24
C GLU A 262 12.42 11.62 18.67
N THR A 263 13.32 12.13 17.83
CA THR A 263 14.09 13.35 18.07
C THR A 263 13.91 14.34 16.92
N ASN A 264 14.36 15.58 17.12
CA ASN A 264 14.28 16.64 16.11
C ASN A 264 15.41 16.57 15.06
N GLU A 265 16.53 15.89 15.36
CA GLU A 265 17.70 15.76 14.48
C GLU A 265 18.57 14.54 14.81
N THR A 266 19.48 14.17 13.90
CA THR A 266 20.37 12.99 14.01
C THR A 266 21.86 13.30 14.20
N GLU A 267 22.29 14.56 14.11
CA GLU A 267 23.71 14.89 13.89
C GLU A 267 24.65 14.42 15.01
N HIS A 268 24.12 14.15 16.20
CA HIS A 268 24.91 13.67 17.35
C HIS A 268 24.33 12.45 18.04
N VAL A 269 23.73 11.50 17.29
CA VAL A 269 23.14 10.27 17.85
C VAL A 269 24.06 9.59 18.87
N GLN A 270 25.36 9.46 18.61
CA GLN A 270 26.29 8.82 19.55
C GLN A 270 26.38 9.50 20.91
N LEU A 271 26.28 10.83 20.97
CA LEU A 271 26.32 11.62 22.21
C LEU A 271 25.01 11.53 22.98
N ILE A 272 23.90 11.20 22.31
CA ILE A 272 22.56 11.14 22.92
C ILE A 272 22.04 9.72 23.15
N ILE A 273 22.73 8.66 22.70
CA ILE A 273 22.26 7.27 22.89
C ILE A 273 22.01 6.95 24.35
N GLU A 274 22.95 7.28 25.24
CA GLU A 274 22.79 6.98 26.66
C GLU A 274 21.63 7.77 27.30
N PRO A 275 21.50 9.11 27.11
CA PRO A 275 20.30 9.84 27.51
C PRO A 275 18.99 9.25 26.96
N LEU A 276 18.97 8.84 25.70
CA LEU A 276 17.78 8.24 25.08
C LEU A 276 17.47 6.85 25.67
N LEU A 277 18.49 6.04 25.96
CA LEU A 277 18.35 4.72 26.56
C LEU A 277 17.74 4.80 27.97
N LYS A 278 18.00 5.87 28.71
CA LYS A 278 17.43 6.12 30.05
C LYS A 278 15.90 6.22 30.08
N ASN A 279 15.25 6.46 28.93
CA ASN A 279 13.79 6.37 28.82
C ASN A 279 13.27 4.95 29.10
N PHE A 280 14.10 3.93 28.85
CA PHE A 280 13.75 2.53 29.03
C PHE A 280 14.56 1.83 30.12
N LEU A 281 15.74 2.36 30.46
CA LEU A 281 16.67 1.77 31.41
C LEU A 281 17.25 2.88 32.30
N PRO A 282 16.64 3.19 33.45
CA PRO A 282 17.09 4.29 34.31
C PRO A 282 18.54 4.13 34.77
N ASP A 283 18.98 2.88 35.00
CA ASP A 283 20.36 2.52 35.26
C ASP A 283 21.01 1.90 34.00
N THR A 284 21.87 2.68 33.36
CA THR A 284 22.67 2.29 32.19
C THR A 284 24.03 1.70 32.54
N SER A 285 24.41 1.61 33.83
CA SER A 285 25.75 1.11 34.24
C SER A 285 25.96 -0.38 33.91
N LYS A 286 24.88 -1.14 33.83
CA LYS A 286 24.87 -2.59 33.60
C LYS A 286 24.51 -2.98 32.16
N VAL A 287 24.69 -2.08 31.20
CA VAL A 287 24.38 -2.33 29.80
C VAL A 287 25.63 -2.25 28.93
N LYS A 288 25.67 -3.06 27.88
CA LYS A 288 26.71 -3.04 26.85
C LYS A 288 26.05 -2.75 25.51
N ILE A 289 26.41 -1.63 24.90
CA ILE A 289 26.03 -1.35 23.50
C ILE A 289 26.89 -2.27 22.63
N GLU A 290 26.25 -3.19 21.91
CA GLU A 290 26.95 -4.12 21.02
C GLU A 290 27.16 -3.49 19.64
N GLU A 291 26.12 -2.85 19.10
CA GLU A 291 26.10 -2.38 17.72
C GLU A 291 25.23 -1.14 17.57
N ILE A 292 25.64 -0.25 16.66
CA ILE A 292 24.87 0.93 16.29
C ILE A 292 24.78 0.99 14.77
N TYR A 293 23.57 1.05 14.25
CA TYR A 293 23.30 1.19 12.83
C TYR A 293 22.68 2.57 12.60
N THR A 294 23.40 3.44 11.92
CA THR A 294 22.97 4.82 11.64
C THR A 294 22.72 5.04 10.15
N LYS A 295 22.27 6.25 9.79
CA LYS A 295 22.08 6.72 8.40
C LYS A 295 21.11 5.86 7.59
N ILE A 296 20.19 5.14 8.26
CA ILE A 296 19.17 4.36 7.58
C ILE A 296 18.03 5.30 7.16
N CYS A 297 17.91 5.55 5.86
CA CYS A 297 16.81 6.33 5.31
C CYS A 297 15.66 5.42 4.86
N HIS A 298 14.51 5.52 5.51
CA HIS A 298 13.27 4.87 5.09
C HIS A 298 12.29 5.88 4.49
N LYS A 299 11.98 5.73 3.20
CA LYS A 299 11.09 6.64 2.48
C LYS A 299 9.64 6.14 2.53
N LEU A 300 8.74 6.98 3.01
CA LEU A 300 7.29 6.86 2.90
C LEU A 300 6.76 7.93 1.91
N SER A 301 5.49 7.83 1.50
CA SER A 301 4.90 8.74 0.49
C SER A 301 4.88 10.22 0.90
N HIS A 302 4.80 10.49 2.20
CA HIS A 302 4.70 11.86 2.74
C HIS A 302 5.77 12.15 3.80
N GLN A 303 6.64 11.18 4.11
CA GLN A 303 7.62 11.28 5.19
C GLN A 303 8.92 10.61 4.76
N LYS A 304 10.06 11.17 5.16
CA LYS A 304 11.37 10.51 5.11
C LYS A 304 11.81 10.29 6.55
N LEU A 305 11.95 9.02 6.92
CA LEU A 305 12.37 8.63 8.25
C LEU A 305 13.89 8.40 8.23
N ASN A 306 14.58 9.05 9.15
CA ASN A 306 15.99 8.86 9.42
C ASN A 306 16.09 7.99 10.67
N ILE A 307 16.64 6.79 10.51
CA ILE A 307 16.54 5.73 11.50
C ILE A 307 17.93 5.40 12.05
N THR A 308 17.98 5.23 13.36
CA THR A 308 19.08 4.59 14.09
C THR A 308 18.57 3.33 14.79
N PHE A 309 19.32 2.23 14.72
CA PHE A 309 19.14 1.08 15.61
C PHE A 309 20.32 0.95 16.57
N VAL A 310 20.04 0.72 17.83
CA VAL A 310 21.03 0.48 18.87
C VAL A 310 20.76 -0.90 19.47
N ARG A 311 21.70 -1.84 19.32
CA ARG A 311 21.63 -3.16 19.95
C ARG A 311 22.30 -3.08 21.31
N VAL A 312 21.54 -3.39 22.37
CA VAL A 312 21.99 -3.23 23.76
C VAL A 312 21.83 -4.56 24.48
N ARG A 313 22.94 -5.13 24.97
CA ARG A 313 22.92 -6.29 25.87
C ARG A 313 22.88 -5.84 27.32
N MET A 314 21.93 -6.36 28.07
CA MET A 314 21.75 -6.07 29.49
C MET A 314 22.41 -7.17 30.33
N MET A 315 23.10 -6.76 31.38
CA MET A 315 23.63 -7.66 32.40
C MET A 315 22.54 -7.98 33.45
N SER A 316 22.81 -8.95 34.33
CA SER A 316 21.83 -9.36 35.35
C SER A 316 21.48 -8.19 36.28
N GLY A 317 20.18 -8.04 36.56
CA GLY A 317 19.67 -7.01 37.47
C GLY A 317 19.30 -5.68 36.81
N CYS A 318 19.33 -5.57 35.48
CA CYS A 318 18.72 -4.44 34.77
C CYS A 318 17.18 -4.51 34.85
N ASN A 319 16.55 -3.38 35.15
CA ASN A 319 15.09 -3.27 35.11
C ASN A 319 14.67 -2.38 33.94
N VAL A 320 13.97 -2.96 32.96
CA VAL A 320 13.43 -2.22 31.82
C VAL A 320 12.13 -1.55 32.24
N THR A 321 12.10 -0.23 32.18
CA THR A 321 10.93 0.61 32.40
C THR A 321 10.31 1.00 31.05
N GLY A 322 8.99 1.18 31.01
CA GLY A 322 8.30 1.60 29.79
C GLY A 322 6.91 1.01 29.71
N GLU A 323 5.92 1.86 29.49
CA GLU A 323 4.54 1.40 29.39
C GLU A 323 4.36 0.45 28.20
N HIS A 324 3.64 -0.64 28.44
CA HIS A 324 3.24 -1.61 27.41
C HIS A 324 4.38 -2.35 26.68
N LEU A 325 5.61 -2.32 27.21
CA LEU A 325 6.68 -3.20 26.74
C LEU A 325 6.37 -4.67 27.08
N LEU A 326 6.55 -5.54 26.11
CA LEU A 326 6.38 -6.98 26.23
C LEU A 326 7.74 -7.67 26.15
N LYS A 327 8.11 -8.36 27.23
CA LYS A 327 9.29 -9.23 27.25
C LYS A 327 8.95 -10.55 26.56
N ILE A 328 9.68 -10.89 25.51
CA ILE A 328 9.48 -12.12 24.74
C ILE A 328 10.80 -12.84 24.50
N PRO A 329 10.81 -14.17 24.32
CA PRO A 329 11.98 -14.87 23.79
C PRO A 329 12.36 -14.31 22.41
N GLU A 330 13.65 -14.04 22.18
CA GLU A 330 14.14 -13.46 20.90
C GLU A 330 13.75 -14.36 19.71
N LYS A 331 13.81 -15.68 19.89
CA LYS A 331 13.37 -16.67 18.90
C LYS A 331 11.89 -16.55 18.48
N LYS A 332 11.05 -15.86 19.25
CA LYS A 332 9.62 -15.65 18.92
C LYS A 332 9.37 -14.38 18.11
N LEU A 333 10.37 -13.55 17.83
CA LEU A 333 10.22 -12.31 17.06
C LEU A 333 9.51 -12.57 15.72
N GLU A 334 9.88 -13.63 15.00
CA GLU A 334 9.26 -13.96 13.71
C GLU A 334 7.74 -14.21 13.78
N THR A 335 7.18 -14.50 14.96
CA THR A 335 5.75 -14.75 15.13
C THR A 335 4.90 -13.48 15.23
N PHE A 336 5.54 -12.30 15.29
CA PHE A 336 4.85 -11.01 15.40
C PHE A 336 4.87 -10.25 14.06
N PRO A 337 3.81 -9.49 13.75
CA PRO A 337 3.76 -8.65 12.56
C PRO A 337 4.58 -7.37 12.78
N PHE A 338 5.71 -7.29 12.08
CA PHE A 338 6.62 -6.14 12.08
C PHE A 338 6.47 -5.32 10.79
N HIS A 339 6.82 -4.03 10.83
CA HIS A 339 6.92 -3.25 9.60
C HIS A 339 8.18 -3.63 8.81
N ALA A 340 8.18 -3.35 7.49
CA ALA A 340 9.23 -3.78 6.57
C ALA A 340 10.64 -3.26 6.95
N LEU A 341 10.74 -2.09 7.59
CA LEU A 341 12.02 -1.58 8.10
C LEU A 341 12.57 -2.48 9.20
N MET A 342 11.74 -2.90 10.15
CA MET A 342 12.15 -3.78 11.25
C MET A 342 12.50 -5.18 10.75
N GLU A 343 11.74 -5.70 9.79
CA GLU A 343 12.05 -6.98 9.15
C GLU A 343 13.42 -6.94 8.48
N LYS A 344 13.75 -5.85 7.75
CA LYS A 344 15.09 -5.71 7.17
C LYS A 344 16.20 -5.59 8.22
N TYR A 345 15.90 -5.06 9.41
CA TYR A 345 16.83 -5.07 10.54
C TYR A 345 17.02 -6.50 11.07
N LEU A 346 15.93 -7.25 11.27
CA LEU A 346 15.94 -8.62 11.79
C LEU A 346 16.53 -9.66 10.82
N LEU A 347 16.36 -9.48 9.50
CA LEU A 347 16.85 -10.41 8.47
C LEU A 347 18.37 -10.28 8.19
N LYS A 348 19.03 -9.23 8.68
CA LYS A 348 20.49 -9.05 8.57
C LYS A 348 21.17 -9.70 9.80
N LYS A 349 22.19 -10.56 9.73
CA LYS A 349 23.19 -10.88 8.68
C LYS A 349 23.60 -9.65 7.86
N PHE A 350 24.38 -8.80 8.50
CA PHE A 350 24.95 -7.51 8.06
C PHE A 350 25.43 -7.42 6.61
N SER A 351 25.36 -6.19 6.08
CA SER A 351 25.98 -5.62 4.86
C SER A 351 24.93 -5.01 3.93
N LYS A 352 25.21 -3.80 3.43
CA LYS A 352 24.35 -2.99 2.54
C LYS A 352 23.03 -2.47 3.14
N PHE A 353 23.13 -1.62 4.18
CA PHE A 353 22.32 -0.39 4.18
C PHE A 353 23.22 0.77 3.75
N ALA A 354 23.84 0.62 2.60
CA ALA A 354 24.41 1.73 1.85
C ALA A 354 23.54 1.82 0.60
N ILE A 355 22.79 2.91 0.46
CA ILE A 355 22.95 3.97 -0.56
C ILE A 355 22.47 5.25 0.12
#